data_AF-A0AAW7T8D5-F1
#
_entry.id   AF-A0AAW7T8D5-F1
#
_cell.length_a   1.000
_cell.length_b   1.000
_cell.length_c   1.000
_cell.angle_alpha   90.00
_cell.angle_beta   90.00
_cell.angle_gamma   90.00
#
_symmetry.space_group_name_H-M   'P 1'
#
loop_
_entity.id
_entity.type
_entity.pdbx_description
1 polymer ?
#
loop_
_entity_poly.entity_id
_entity_poly.type
_entity_poly.pdbx_seq_one_letter_code
_entity_poly.pdbx_strand_id
1 'polypeptide(L)'
;MTYAYRTADLDAQGQRYELSVKRRVNYEGETVEYLAADSLQSYVTELYRAAGFGRGFSSHSGRRTFASRLIARGHSIETVQLLLGHVHFNYMAPYIEISKKAKREAMIDLGGFFADA
;
A
#
# COMPACT_ATOMS: atom_id res chain seq x y z
N MET A 1 0.68 27.12 -26.90
CA MET A 1 -0.12 26.85 -25.68
C MET A 1 0.68 25.86 -24.84
N THR A 2 1.56 26.37 -23.99
CA THR A 2 2.61 25.56 -23.32
C THR A 2 2.05 25.07 -21.98
N TYR A 3 1.88 23.76 -21.84
CA TYR A 3 1.54 23.14 -20.55
C TYR A 3 2.70 23.35 -19.59
N ALA A 4 2.56 24.33 -18.69
CA ALA A 4 3.46 24.51 -17.58
C ALA A 4 3.14 23.45 -16.52
N TYR A 5 3.90 22.35 -16.50
CA TYR A 5 3.98 21.49 -15.31
C TYR A 5 4.72 22.28 -14.22
N ARG A 6 4.01 23.20 -13.56
CA ARG A 6 4.50 23.96 -12.41
C ARG A 6 3.80 23.45 -11.16
N THR A 7 4.25 22.30 -10.70
CA THR A 7 4.25 21.95 -9.28
C THR A 7 5.56 21.23 -9.06
N ALA A 8 6.58 21.96 -8.62
CA ALA A 8 7.65 21.31 -7.90
C ALA A 8 6.97 20.61 -6.72
N ASP A 9 7.18 19.30 -6.55
CA ASP A 9 6.72 18.58 -5.37
C ASP A 9 7.49 19.16 -4.18
N LEU A 10 6.89 20.15 -3.52
CA LEU A 10 7.44 20.83 -2.36
C LEU A 10 6.77 20.30 -1.10
N ASP A 11 7.53 20.20 -0.01
CA ASP A 11 7.04 19.88 1.32
C ASP A 11 6.27 21.06 1.95
N ALA A 12 5.78 20.88 3.17
CA ALA A 12 5.01 21.90 3.88
C ALA A 12 5.79 23.20 4.14
N GLN A 13 7.11 23.21 3.93
CA GLN A 13 8.01 24.35 4.09
C GLN A 13 8.42 24.96 2.73
N GLY A 14 7.86 24.48 1.62
CA GLY A 14 8.21 24.95 0.28
C GLY A 14 9.58 24.48 -0.21
N GLN A 15 10.18 23.48 0.44
CA GLN A 15 11.43 22.84 0.03
C GLN A 15 11.12 21.61 -0.81
N ARG A 16 12.06 21.15 -1.64
CA ARG A 16 11.86 19.89 -2.39
C ARG A 16 11.77 18.72 -1.42
N TYR A 17 10.94 17.72 -1.72
CA TYR A 17 11.01 16.45 -0.99
C TYR A 17 12.41 15.85 -1.12
N GLU A 18 13.15 15.85 -0.01
CA GLU A 18 14.48 15.28 0.09
C GLU A 18 14.47 14.05 1.01
N LEU A 19 15.32 13.07 0.67
CA LEU A 19 15.57 11.93 1.53
C LEU A 19 16.47 12.35 2.69
N SER A 20 15.99 12.17 3.91
CA SER A 20 16.76 12.45 5.12
C SER A 20 17.67 11.27 5.46
N VAL A 21 18.95 11.54 5.78
CA VAL A 21 19.86 10.52 6.32
C VAL A 21 19.52 10.25 7.77
N LYS A 22 19.30 8.98 8.11
CA LYS A 22 19.03 8.53 9.47
C LYS A 22 20.06 7.49 9.88
N ARG A 23 20.58 7.63 11.10
CA ARG A 23 21.47 6.64 11.73
C ARG A 23 20.66 5.75 12.66
N ARG A 24 20.74 4.43 12.47
CA ARG A 24 20.14 3.43 13.37
C ARG A 24 21.12 2.30 13.60
N VAL A 25 21.03 1.70 14.78
CA VAL A 25 21.77 0.49 15.10
C VAL A 25 21.00 -0.71 14.52
N ASN A 26 21.65 -1.51 13.70
CA ASN A 26 21.06 -2.74 13.16
C ASN A 26 21.01 -3.85 14.24
N TYR A 27 20.47 -5.01 13.89
CA TYR A 27 20.40 -6.15 14.79
C TYR A 27 21.79 -6.67 15.23
N GLU A 28 22.83 -6.39 14.45
CA GLU A 28 24.22 -6.82 14.69
C GLU A 28 25.01 -5.80 15.53
N GLY A 29 24.38 -4.71 15.97
CA GLY A 29 25.01 -3.68 16.81
C GLY A 29 25.77 -2.60 16.02
N GLU A 30 25.73 -2.64 14.69
CA GLU A 30 26.41 -1.68 13.84
C GLU A 30 25.54 -0.45 13.58
N THR A 31 26.15 0.74 13.54
CA THR A 31 25.44 1.96 13.12
C THR A 31 25.38 2.04 11.61
N VAL A 32 24.17 1.99 11.07
CA VAL A 32 23.90 2.04 9.63
C VAL A 32 23.18 3.33 9.30
N GLU A 33 23.59 3.95 8.19
CA GLU A 33 22.89 5.09 7.60
C GLU A 33 21.85 4.59 6.58
N TYR A 34 20.62 5.09 6.68
CA TYR A 34 19.58 4.86 5.67
C TYR A 34 18.93 6.17 5.27
N LEU A 35 18.47 6.22 4.02
CA LEU A 35 17.73 7.32 3.44
C LEU A 35 16.24 7.14 3.73
N ALA A 36 15.62 8.13 4.37
CA ALA A 36 14.22 8.11 4.79
C ALA A 36 13.41 9.24 4.14
N ALA A 37 12.26 8.89 3.57
CA ALA A 37 11.34 9.81 2.89
C ALA A 37 10.33 10.46 3.87
N ASP A 38 10.81 10.97 5.01
CA ASP A 38 9.97 11.49 6.11
C ASP A 38 9.06 12.65 5.66
N SER A 39 9.59 13.55 4.83
CA SER A 39 8.88 14.71 4.28
C SER A 39 7.68 14.26 3.43
N LEU A 40 7.89 13.29 2.54
CA LEU A 40 6.85 12.70 1.70
C LEU A 40 5.82 11.92 2.54
N GLN A 41 6.27 11.15 3.53
CA GLN A 41 5.38 10.44 4.46
C GLN A 41 4.49 11.42 5.22
N SER A 42 5.05 12.53 5.69
CA SER A 42 4.32 13.58 6.40
C SER A 42 3.28 14.23 5.49
N TYR A 43 3.66 14.60 4.27
CA TYR A 43 2.74 15.15 3.28
C TYR A 43 1.55 14.22 3.00
N VAL A 44 1.79 12.94 2.73
CA VAL A 44 0.70 11.99 2.48
C VAL A 44 -0.21 11.82 3.71
N THR A 45 0.36 11.86 4.91
CA THR A 45 -0.42 11.80 6.16
C THR A 45 -1.33 13.02 6.31
N GLU A 46 -0.82 14.22 6.00
CA GLU A 46 -1.62 15.45 6.00
C GLU A 46 -2.66 15.48 4.89
N LEU A 47 -2.38 14.92 3.71
CA LEU A 47 -3.36 14.76 2.64
C LEU A 47 -4.57 13.92 3.11
N TYR A 48 -4.33 12.82 3.83
CA TYR A 48 -5.41 12.02 4.41
C TYR A 48 -6.21 12.81 5.45
N ARG A 49 -5.55 13.57 6.33
CA ARG A 49 -6.21 14.42 7.34
C ARG A 49 -7.06 15.50 6.68
N ALA A 50 -6.53 16.18 5.67
CA ALA A 50 -7.25 17.22 4.91
C ALA A 50 -8.48 16.66 4.20
N ALA A 51 -8.44 15.40 3.76
CA ALA A 51 -9.57 14.69 3.20
C ALA A 51 -10.58 14.16 4.26
N GLY A 52 -10.37 14.46 5.54
CA GLY A 52 -11.26 14.07 6.64
C GLY A 52 -11.01 12.67 7.21
N PHE A 53 -9.92 12.00 6.82
CA PHE A 53 -9.56 10.72 7.42
C PHE A 53 -8.89 10.91 8.79
N GLY A 54 -9.21 10.02 9.73
CA GLY A 54 -8.73 10.08 11.11
C GLY A 54 -7.28 9.66 11.29
N ARG A 55 -6.86 9.57 12.56
CA ARG A 55 -5.53 9.03 12.93
C ARG A 55 -5.36 7.60 12.40
N GLY A 56 -4.16 7.27 11.97
CA GLY A 56 -3.80 5.93 11.47
C GLY A 56 -3.79 5.80 9.94
N PHE A 57 -4.22 6.82 9.20
CA PHE A 57 -4.07 6.86 7.74
C PHE A 57 -2.69 7.38 7.34
N SER A 58 -2.04 6.69 6.40
CA SER A 58 -0.72 7.03 5.86
C SER A 58 -0.57 6.49 4.43
N SER A 59 0.62 6.67 3.83
CA SER A 59 0.97 6.05 2.54
C SER A 59 0.74 4.53 2.52
N HIS A 60 0.93 3.85 3.65
CA HIS A 60 0.64 2.42 3.78
C HIS A 60 -0.85 2.11 3.59
N SER A 61 -1.75 2.95 4.10
CA SER A 61 -3.22 2.80 3.94
C SER A 61 -3.63 2.85 2.46
N GLY A 62 -3.00 3.74 1.68
CA GLY A 62 -3.21 3.83 0.24
C GLY A 62 -2.74 2.58 -0.49
N ARG A 63 -1.54 2.10 -0.17
CA ARG A 63 -0.98 0.83 -0.69
C ARG A 63 -1.89 -0.37 -0.39
N ARG A 64 -2.40 -0.47 0.85
CA ARG A 64 -3.37 -1.52 1.23
C ARG A 64 -4.64 -1.45 0.41
N THR A 65 -5.19 -0.25 0.22
CA THR A 65 -6.41 -0.03 -0.56
C THR A 65 -6.22 -0.36 -2.03
N PHE A 66 -5.07 -0.02 -2.61
CA PHE A 66 -4.72 -0.38 -3.98
C PHE A 66 -4.71 -1.89 -4.19
N ALA A 67 -3.99 -2.62 -3.32
CA ALA A 67 -3.90 -4.07 -3.39
C ALA A 67 -5.25 -4.76 -3.19
N SER A 68 -5.99 -4.37 -2.15
CA SER A 68 -7.29 -4.99 -1.83
C SER A 68 -8.32 -4.78 -2.95
N ARG A 69 -8.34 -3.60 -3.59
CA ARG A 69 -9.23 -3.32 -4.72
C ARG A 69 -8.92 -4.15 -5.96
N LEU A 70 -7.65 -4.43 -6.23
CA LEU A 70 -7.27 -5.28 -7.36
C LEU A 70 -7.69 -6.73 -7.12
N ILE A 71 -7.45 -7.24 -5.92
CA ILE A 71 -7.88 -8.60 -5.52
C ILE A 71 -9.41 -8.70 -5.57
N ALA A 72 -10.13 -7.71 -5.04
CA ALA A 72 -11.60 -7.68 -5.07
C ALA A 72 -12.18 -7.63 -6.49
N ARG A 73 -11.40 -7.17 -7.48
CA ARG A 73 -11.76 -7.19 -8.90
C ARG A 73 -11.37 -8.49 -9.62
N GLY A 74 -10.86 -9.48 -8.90
CA GLY A 74 -10.51 -10.78 -9.46
C GLY A 74 -9.14 -10.83 -10.15
N HIS A 75 -8.29 -9.80 -9.97
CA HIS A 75 -6.91 -9.90 -10.44
C HIS A 75 -6.12 -10.91 -9.62
N SER A 76 -5.22 -11.64 -10.28
CA SER A 76 -4.39 -12.66 -9.65
C SER A 76 -3.45 -12.05 -8.61
N ILE A 77 -3.11 -12.83 -7.58
CA ILE A 77 -2.21 -12.37 -6.50
C ILE A 77 -0.83 -12.04 -7.06
N GLU A 78 -0.35 -12.80 -8.03
CA GLU A 78 0.92 -12.58 -8.73
C GLU A 78 0.95 -11.23 -9.46
N THR A 79 -0.16 -10.88 -10.11
CA THR A 79 -0.31 -9.57 -10.77
C THR A 79 -0.22 -8.44 -9.76
N VAL A 80 -0.95 -8.55 -8.64
CA VAL A 80 -0.94 -7.53 -7.59
C VAL A 80 0.44 -7.45 -6.92
N GLN A 81 1.11 -8.58 -6.71
CA GLN A 81 2.46 -8.64 -6.15
C GLN A 81 3.47 -7.88 -7.04
N LEU A 82 3.41 -8.10 -8.35
CA LEU A 82 4.26 -7.40 -9.32
C LEU A 82 4.03 -5.88 -9.25
N LEU A 83 2.76 -5.46 -9.23
CA LEU A 83 2.39 -4.04 -9.13
C LEU A 83 2.80 -3.38 -7.80
N LEU A 84 2.88 -4.16 -6.72
CA LEU A 84 3.37 -3.69 -5.42
C LEU A 84 4.90 -3.68 -5.32
N GLY A 85 5.61 -4.24 -6.29
CA GLY A 85 7.07 -4.41 -6.23
C GLY A 85 7.53 -5.34 -5.11
N HIS A 86 6.72 -6.34 -4.76
CA HIS A 86 7.06 -7.34 -3.74
C HIS A 86 7.98 -8.42 -4.33
N VAL A 87 9.20 -8.52 -3.81
CA VAL A 87 10.16 -9.56 -4.21
C VAL A 87 9.75 -10.95 -3.69
N HIS A 88 9.06 -11.00 -2.55
CA HIS A 88 8.60 -12.25 -1.93
C HIS A 88 7.07 -12.28 -1.76
N PHE A 89 6.49 -13.46 -2.03
CA PHE A 89 5.04 -13.71 -1.94
C PHE A 89 4.49 -13.61 -0.51
N ASN A 90 5.32 -13.89 0.49
CA ASN A 90 4.92 -13.96 1.91
C ASN A 90 4.28 -12.67 2.45
N TYR A 91 4.47 -11.52 1.77
CA TYR A 91 3.93 -10.23 2.18
C TYR A 91 2.52 -9.92 1.65
N MET A 92 1.86 -10.87 0.98
CA MET A 92 0.53 -10.67 0.39
C MET A 92 -0.64 -11.01 1.32
N ALA A 93 -0.41 -11.80 2.38
CA ALA A 93 -1.46 -12.24 3.30
C ALA A 93 -2.38 -11.10 3.82
N PRO A 94 -1.88 -9.89 4.16
CA PRO A 94 -2.73 -8.80 4.65
C PRO A 94 -3.69 -8.18 3.62
N TYR A 95 -3.59 -8.57 2.34
CA TYR A 95 -4.48 -8.08 1.27
C TYR A 95 -5.54 -9.11 0.86
N ILE A 96 -5.40 -10.36 1.30
CA ILE A 96 -6.34 -11.46 1.00
C ILE A 96 -7.43 -11.46 2.07
N GLU A 97 -8.25 -10.41 2.09
CA GLU A 97 -9.45 -10.37 2.94
C GLU A 97 -10.65 -10.91 2.16
N ILE A 98 -10.99 -12.18 2.39
CA ILE A 98 -12.18 -12.80 1.80
C ILE A 98 -13.37 -12.60 2.75
N SER A 99 -14.44 -11.95 2.27
CA SER A 99 -15.65 -11.74 3.05
C SER A 99 -16.29 -13.09 3.47
N LYS A 100 -16.94 -13.15 4.64
CA LYS A 100 -17.66 -14.36 5.08
C LYS A 100 -18.71 -14.81 4.06
N LYS A 101 -19.34 -13.85 3.37
CA LYS A 101 -20.30 -14.10 2.30
C LYS A 101 -19.65 -14.83 1.11
N ALA A 102 -18.54 -14.30 0.61
CA ALA A 102 -17.81 -14.93 -0.49
C ALA A 102 -17.30 -16.34 -0.15
N LYS A 103 -16.84 -16.57 1.09
CA LYS A 103 -16.47 -17.92 1.56
C LYS A 103 -17.66 -18.88 1.53
N ARG A 104 -18.85 -18.40 1.92
CA ARG A 104 -20.08 -19.19 1.95
C ARG A 104 -20.56 -19.53 0.55
N GLU A 105 -20.58 -18.55 -0.35
CA GLU A 105 -20.96 -18.72 -1.76
C GLU A 105 -20.05 -19.75 -2.44
N ALA A 106 -18.73 -19.62 -2.29
CA ALA A 106 -17.78 -20.58 -2.85
C ALA A 106 -17.99 -22.02 -2.33
N MET A 107 -18.36 -22.20 -1.06
CA MET A 107 -18.65 -23.52 -0.50
C MET A 107 -19.98 -24.10 -1.00
N ILE A 108 -20.98 -23.24 -1.25
CA ILE A 108 -22.26 -23.65 -1.85
C ILE A 108 -22.05 -24.09 -3.30
N ASP A 109 -21.30 -23.32 -4.08
CA ASP A 109 -20.97 -23.66 -5.48
C ASP A 109 -20.26 -25.02 -5.56
N LEU A 110 -19.31 -25.28 -4.65
CA LEU A 110 -18.64 -26.57 -4.55
C LEU A 110 -19.62 -27.70 -4.20
N GLY A 111 -20.55 -27.46 -3.27
CA GLY A 111 -21.58 -28.44 -2.90
C GLY A 111 -22.57 -28.75 -4.03
N GLY A 112 -22.92 -27.75 -4.84
CA GLY A 112 -23.76 -27.93 -6.04
C GLY A 112 -23.05 -28.77 -7.11
N PHE A 113 -21.75 -28.53 -7.31
CA PHE A 113 -20.94 -29.30 -8.26
C PHE A 113 -20.92 -30.81 -7.98
N PHE A 114 -20.95 -31.22 -6.70
CA PHE A 114 -21.01 -32.64 -6.32
C PHE A 114 -22.44 -33.20 -6.23
N ALA A 115 -23.47 -32.34 -6.23
CA ALA A 115 -24.86 -32.77 -6.26
C ALA A 115 -25.36 -33.02 -7.69
N ASP A 116 -24.74 -32.36 -8.68
CA ASP A 116 -25.03 -32.49 -10.11
C ASP A 116 -24.11 -33.50 -10.84
N ALA A 117 -23.29 -34.27 -10.11
CA ALA A 117 -22.39 -35.31 -10.62
C ALA A 117 -22.82 -36.71 -10.18
#